data_AF-A0A3N5HBM1-F1
#
_entry.id   AF-A0A3N5HBM1-F1
#
_cell.length_a   1.000
_cell.length_b   1.000
_cell.length_c   1.000
_cell.angle_alpha   90.00
_cell.angle_beta   90.00
_cell.angle_gamma   90.00
#
_symmetry.space_group_name_H-M   'P 1'
#
loop_
_entity.id
_entity.type
_entity.pdbx_description
1 polymer ?
#
loop_
_entity_poly.entity_id
_entity_poly.type
_entity_poly.pdbx_seq_one_letter_code
_entity_poly.pdbx_strand_id
1 'polypeptide(L)'
;MTNKMWGGRFRSGPDAIMEEINASIGFDQRLFAQDIAGSKAHAAMLAAQGIISKTDAARIRKGLDAIAREIEDGTFTFSRALEDIHLNVESRLKELIGPAAGRLHTGRSRNDQVALD
;
A
#
# COMPACT_ATOMS: atom_id res chain seq x y z
N MET A 1 -5.43 -19.05 3.19
CA MET A 1 -6.37 -17.93 3.43
C MET A 1 -6.43 -17.11 2.16
N THR A 2 -7.58 -16.59 1.74
CA THR A 2 -7.64 -15.69 0.57
C THR A 2 -6.87 -14.40 0.85
N ASN A 3 -6.23 -13.80 -0.17
CA ASN A 3 -5.56 -12.51 0.00
C ASN A 3 -6.58 -11.50 0.55
N LYS A 4 -6.30 -10.88 1.71
CA LYS A 4 -7.26 -10.01 2.39
C LYS A 4 -7.55 -8.70 1.64
N MET A 5 -6.70 -8.32 0.69
CA MET A 5 -6.84 -7.05 -0.05
C MET A 5 -7.73 -7.19 -1.29
N TRP A 6 -7.67 -8.31 -2.02
CA TRP A 6 -8.46 -8.52 -3.25
C TRP A 6 -9.19 -9.87 -3.32
N GLY A 7 -8.87 -10.81 -2.43
CA GLY A 7 -9.37 -12.18 -2.43
C GLY A 7 -10.80 -12.36 -1.89
N GLY A 8 -11.51 -11.28 -1.56
CA GLY A 8 -12.87 -11.34 -1.00
C GLY A 8 -13.92 -11.99 -1.91
N ARG A 9 -13.62 -12.20 -3.20
CA ARG A 9 -14.48 -12.88 -4.17
C ARG A 9 -14.16 -14.37 -4.37
N PHE A 10 -13.14 -14.90 -3.70
CA PHE A 10 -12.70 -16.28 -3.86
C PHE A 10 -13.11 -17.15 -2.66
N ARG A 11 -13.40 -18.43 -2.90
CA ARG A 11 -13.75 -19.40 -1.86
C ARG A 11 -12.52 -19.98 -1.14
N SER A 12 -11.38 -20.03 -1.82
CA SER A 12 -10.11 -20.57 -1.33
C SER A 12 -8.96 -19.65 -1.73
N GLY A 13 -7.81 -19.79 -1.05
CA GLY A 13 -6.60 -19.07 -1.43
C GLY A 13 -6.07 -19.52 -2.79
N PRO A 14 -5.16 -18.74 -3.41
CA PRO A 14 -4.45 -19.14 -4.61
C PRO A 14 -3.61 -20.40 -4.35
N ASP A 15 -3.35 -21.17 -5.41
CA ASP A 15 -2.37 -22.25 -5.37
C ASP A 15 -0.95 -21.70 -5.12
N ALA A 16 -0.08 -22.49 -4.49
CA ALA A 16 1.28 -22.07 -4.16
C ALA A 16 2.07 -21.59 -5.39
N ILE A 17 1.91 -22.26 -6.54
CA ILE A 17 2.54 -21.83 -7.81
C ILE A 17 2.05 -20.45 -8.23
N MET A 18 0.76 -20.16 -8.04
CA MET A 18 0.19 -18.85 -8.38
C MET A 18 0.75 -17.76 -7.45
N GLU A 19 0.90 -18.04 -6.15
CA GLU A 19 1.56 -17.13 -5.22
C GLU A 19 3.02 -16.84 -5.64
N GLU A 20 3.72 -17.86 -6.13
CA GLU A 20 5.12 -17.70 -6.54
C GLU A 20 5.32 -16.84 -7.78
N ILE A 21 4.49 -17.02 -8.82
CA ILE A 21 4.63 -16.31 -10.09
C ILE A 21 3.99 -14.92 -10.08
N ASN A 22 3.04 -14.67 -9.17
CA ASN A 22 2.31 -13.41 -9.10
C ASN A 22 3.03 -12.33 -8.28
N ALA A 23 3.89 -12.72 -7.33
CA ALA A 23 4.58 -11.78 -6.47
C ALA A 23 5.68 -11.01 -7.21
N SER A 24 5.56 -9.68 -7.27
CA SER A 24 6.53 -8.76 -7.86
C SER A 24 7.48 -8.11 -6.84
N ILE A 25 7.22 -8.28 -5.53
CA ILE A 25 7.99 -7.62 -4.46
C ILE A 25 9.50 -7.85 -4.53
N GLY A 26 9.92 -9.01 -5.06
CA GLY A 26 11.34 -9.34 -5.24
C GLY A 26 12.10 -8.36 -6.15
N PHE A 27 11.41 -7.56 -6.96
CA PHE A 27 12.02 -6.55 -7.82
C PHE A 27 11.36 -5.17 -7.76
N ASP A 28 10.05 -5.07 -7.47
CA ASP A 28 9.35 -3.79 -7.44
C ASP A 28 9.57 -2.97 -6.16
N GLN A 29 10.16 -3.57 -5.11
CA GLN A 29 10.51 -2.87 -3.86
C GLN A 29 11.38 -1.62 -4.09
N ARG A 30 12.09 -1.55 -5.22
CA ARG A 30 12.87 -0.38 -5.66
C ARG A 30 12.01 0.88 -5.90
N LEU A 31 10.70 0.72 -6.10
CA LEU A 31 9.74 1.78 -6.39
C LEU A 31 9.10 2.38 -5.12
N PHE A 32 9.55 1.99 -3.92
CA PHE A 32 8.92 2.43 -2.66
C PHE A 32 8.85 3.96 -2.52
N ALA A 33 9.89 4.67 -2.99
CA ALA A 33 9.95 6.12 -2.87
C ALA A 33 8.88 6.80 -3.73
N GLN A 34 8.65 6.28 -4.94
CA GLN A 34 7.65 6.76 -5.88
C GLN A 34 6.24 6.42 -5.40
N ASP A 35 5.99 5.17 -4.99
CA ASP A 35 4.70 4.74 -4.41
C ASP A 35 4.30 5.62 -3.21
N ILE A 36 5.24 5.87 -2.31
CA ILE A 36 5.02 6.72 -1.13
C ILE A 36 4.74 8.17 -1.52
N ALA A 37 5.50 8.72 -2.48
CA ALA A 37 5.30 10.09 -2.95
C ALA A 37 3.93 10.26 -3.63
N GLY A 38 3.57 9.35 -4.54
CA GLY A 38 2.26 9.31 -5.20
C GLY A 38 1.13 9.14 -4.20
N SER A 39 1.30 8.28 -3.20
CA SER A 39 0.32 8.07 -2.13
C SER A 39 0.13 9.29 -1.22
N LYS A 40 1.20 10.06 -0.93
CA LYS A 40 1.07 11.34 -0.20
C LYS A 40 0.30 12.37 -1.02
N ALA A 41 0.58 12.47 -2.32
CA ALA A 41 -0.13 13.38 -3.22
C ALA A 41 -1.62 13.01 -3.33
N HIS A 42 -1.92 11.72 -3.49
CA HIS A 42 -3.29 11.22 -3.54
C HIS A 42 -4.06 11.50 -2.24
N ALA A 43 -3.46 11.23 -1.08
CA ALA A 43 -4.08 11.55 0.22
C ALA A 43 -4.36 13.05 0.38
N ALA A 44 -3.46 13.91 -0.10
CA ALA A 44 -3.66 15.36 -0.08
C ALA A 44 -4.84 15.77 -0.99
N MET A 45 -4.93 15.19 -2.19
CA MET A 45 -6.05 15.41 -3.11
C MET A 45 -7.38 14.95 -2.50
N LEU A 46 -7.45 13.75 -1.93
CA LEU A 46 -8.67 13.24 -1.28
C LEU A 46 -9.18 14.17 -0.17
N ALA A 47 -8.26 14.76 0.62
CA ALA A 47 -8.63 15.74 1.64
C ALA A 47 -9.09 17.08 1.05
N ALA A 48 -8.46 17.54 -0.03
CA ALA A 48 -8.87 18.76 -0.73
C ALA A 48 -10.29 18.62 -1.33
N GLN A 49 -10.64 17.42 -1.80
CA GLN A 49 -11.98 17.09 -2.31
C GLN A 49 -13.01 16.76 -1.20
N GLY A 50 -12.59 16.74 0.07
CA GLY A 50 -13.48 16.41 1.19
C GLY A 50 -13.87 14.92 1.29
N ILE A 51 -13.21 14.04 0.54
CA ILE A 51 -13.44 12.59 0.56
C ILE A 51 -12.91 11.97 1.85
N ILE A 52 -11.80 12.50 2.38
CA ILE A 52 -11.25 12.14 3.68
C ILE A 52 -11.05 13.39 4.56
N SER A 53 -11.04 13.20 5.88
CA SER A 53 -10.79 14.31 6.81
C SER A 53 -9.33 14.79 6.70
N LYS A 54 -9.10 16.07 6.99
CA LYS A 54 -7.72 16.63 7.08
C LYS A 54 -6.88 15.89 8.13
N THR A 55 -7.52 15.43 9.20
CA THR A 55 -6.88 14.63 10.27
C THR A 55 -6.40 13.29 9.72
N ASP A 56 -7.21 12.61 8.93
CA ASP A 56 -6.84 11.32 8.33
C ASP A 56 -5.74 11.48 7.30
N ALA A 57 -5.82 12.50 6.44
CA ALA A 57 -4.74 12.80 5.50
C ALA A 57 -3.42 13.10 6.20
N ALA A 58 -3.44 13.83 7.31
CA ALA A 58 -2.25 14.09 8.11
C ALA A 58 -1.68 12.81 8.75
N ARG A 59 -2.55 11.88 9.21
CA ARG A 59 -2.15 10.58 9.74
C ARG A 59 -1.53 9.71 8.65
N ILE A 60 -2.16 9.65 7.48
CA ILE A 60 -1.65 8.92 6.31
C ILE A 60 -0.27 9.45 5.92
N ARG A 61 -0.12 10.77 5.75
CA ARG A 61 1.18 11.37 5.39
C ARG A 61 2.28 11.01 6.39
N LYS A 62 2.02 11.17 7.69
CA LYS A 62 2.98 10.83 8.76
C LYS A 62 3.32 9.34 8.79
N GLY A 63 2.32 8.47 8.58
CA GLY A 63 2.55 7.02 8.50
C GLY A 63 3.43 6.66 7.31
N LEU A 64 3.17 7.25 6.13
CA LEU A 64 3.99 7.07 4.94
C LEU A 64 5.42 7.63 5.11
N ASP A 65 5.60 8.75 5.83
CA ASP A 65 6.93 9.25 6.21
C ASP A 65 7.68 8.26 7.10
N ALA A 66 7.00 7.61 8.05
CA ALA A 66 7.61 6.60 8.92
C ALA A 66 8.01 5.36 8.13
N ILE A 67 7.16 4.88 7.22
CA ILE A 67 7.45 3.72 6.36
C ILE A 67 8.66 3.98 5.46
N ALA A 68 8.75 5.17 4.84
CA ALA A 68 9.90 5.53 4.02
C ALA A 68 11.21 5.40 4.82
N ARG A 69 11.23 5.91 6.06
CA ARG A 69 12.39 5.79 6.96
C ARG A 69 12.68 4.35 7.34
N GLU A 70 11.66 3.55 7.65
CA GLU A 70 11.85 2.12 7.96
C GLU A 70 12.54 1.39 6.79
N ILE A 71 12.18 1.72 5.54
CA ILE A 71 12.77 1.13 4.33
C ILE A 71 14.21 1.64 4.14
N GLU A 72 14.43 2.96 4.26
CA GLU A 72 15.76 3.59 4.12
C GLU A 72 16.76 3.09 5.17
N ASP A 73 16.30 2.90 6.41
CA ASP A 73 17.10 2.40 7.54
C ASP A 73 17.29 0.87 7.49
N GLY A 74 16.67 0.17 6.53
CA GLY A 74 16.73 -1.29 6.40
C GLY A 74 16.01 -2.06 7.50
N THR A 75 15.09 -1.42 8.23
CA THR A 75 14.31 -2.03 9.32
C THR A 75 12.94 -2.54 8.86
N PHE A 76 12.47 -2.11 7.68
CA PHE A 76 11.24 -2.63 7.07
C PHE A 76 11.42 -4.07 6.59
N THR A 77 10.53 -4.96 7.01
CA THR A 77 10.51 -6.35 6.53
C THR A 77 9.48 -6.52 5.41
N PHE A 78 9.95 -6.69 4.18
CA PHE A 78 9.07 -7.01 3.05
C PHE A 78 8.49 -8.42 3.17
N SER A 79 7.22 -8.55 2.81
CA SER A 79 6.50 -9.82 2.80
C SER A 79 6.12 -10.20 1.38
N ARG A 80 6.58 -11.38 0.93
CA ARG A 80 6.16 -11.97 -0.35
C ARG A 80 4.67 -12.31 -0.37
N ALA A 81 4.08 -12.58 0.80
CA ALA A 81 2.64 -12.83 0.91
C ALA A 81 1.79 -11.57 0.68
N LEU A 82 2.43 -10.39 0.66
CA LEU A 82 1.80 -9.14 0.25
C LEU A 82 2.04 -8.83 -1.23
N GLU A 83 2.55 -9.76 -2.03
CA GLU A 83 2.66 -9.71 -3.49
C GLU A 83 3.56 -8.59 -4.07
N ASP A 84 3.25 -7.32 -3.84
CA ASP A 84 3.86 -6.14 -4.46
C ASP A 84 4.27 -5.07 -3.42
N ILE A 85 5.03 -4.05 -3.84
CA ILE A 85 5.44 -2.93 -2.99
C ILE A 85 4.24 -2.19 -2.38
N HIS A 86 3.17 -2.02 -3.16
CA HIS A 86 2.04 -1.21 -2.78
C HIS A 86 1.24 -1.80 -1.62
N LEU A 87 1.02 -3.12 -1.64
CA LEU A 87 0.36 -3.88 -0.60
C LEU A 87 1.25 -3.98 0.66
N ASN A 88 2.57 -4.04 0.50
CA ASN A 88 3.51 -3.93 1.62
C ASN A 88 3.36 -2.58 2.34
N VAL A 89 3.35 -1.48 1.59
CA VAL A 89 3.15 -0.12 2.14
C VAL A 89 1.77 0.04 2.75
N GLU A 90 0.69 -0.38 2.07
CA GLU A 90 -0.69 -0.28 2.56
C GLU A 90 -0.92 -1.12 3.82
N SER A 91 -0.36 -2.33 3.89
CA SER A 91 -0.44 -3.19 5.08
C SER A 91 0.29 -2.54 6.26
N ARG A 92 1.53 -2.07 6.06
CA ARG A 92 2.28 -1.39 7.12
C ARG A 92 1.60 -0.11 7.57
N LEU A 93 1.04 0.66 6.65
CA LEU A 93 0.29 1.88 6.98
C LEU A 93 -0.92 1.55 7.86
N LYS A 94 -1.63 0.47 7.56
CA LYS A 94 -2.76 0.00 8.39
C LYS A 94 -2.32 -0.40 9.80
N GLU A 95 -1.15 -1.02 9.97
CA GLU A 95 -0.59 -1.32 11.30
C GLU A 95 -0.30 -0.04 12.09
N LEU A 96 0.26 0.98 11.43
CA LEU A 96 0.67 2.24 12.08
C LEU A 96 -0.52 3.14 12.45
N ILE A 97 -1.53 3.25 11.58
CA ILE A 97 -2.61 4.24 11.74
C ILE A 97 -4.01 3.64 11.81
N GLY A 98 -4.14 2.32 11.75
CA GLY A 98 -5.41 1.63 11.87
C GLY A 98 -6.35 1.88 10.68
N PRO A 99 -7.68 1.94 10.91
CA PRO A 99 -8.69 1.98 9.84
C PRO A 99 -8.57 3.15 8.85
N ALA A 100 -7.94 4.26 9.26
CA ALA A 100 -7.73 5.42 8.39
C ALA A 100 -6.91 5.07 7.13
N ALA A 101 -6.01 4.09 7.21
CA ALA A 101 -5.20 3.65 6.07
C ALA A 101 -6.05 3.14 4.90
N GLY A 102 -7.18 2.46 5.19
CA GLY A 102 -8.06 1.91 4.15
C GLY A 102 -8.73 2.98 3.28
N ARG A 103 -8.74 4.24 3.71
CA ARG A 103 -9.29 5.36 2.92
C ARG A 103 -8.36 5.80 1.80
N LEU A 104 -7.05 5.52 1.89
CA LEU A 104 -6.04 5.93 0.92
C LEU A 104 -6.32 5.40 -0.49
N HIS A 105 -6.83 4.17 -0.61
CA HIS A 105 -7.10 3.57 -1.92
C HIS A 105 -8.44 4.03 -2.56
N THR A 106 -9.14 4.99 -1.95
CA THR A 106 -10.41 5.50 -2.49
C THR A 106 -10.16 6.23 -3.81
N GLY A 107 -10.90 5.84 -4.86
CA GLY A 107 -10.81 6.47 -6.17
C GLY A 107 -9.50 6.21 -6.92
N ARG A 108 -8.74 5.18 -6.53
CA ARG A 108 -7.47 4.77 -7.14
C ARG A 108 -7.52 3.29 -7.51
N SER A 109 -6.85 2.91 -8.58
CA SER A 109 -6.62 1.52 -8.97
C SER A 109 -5.11 1.24 -8.89
N ARG A 110 -4.74 -0.05 -8.82
CA ARG A 110 -3.33 -0.42 -8.94
C ARG A 110 -2.77 -0.10 -10.32
N ASN A 111 -3.63 -0.06 -11.36
CA ASN A 111 -3.23 0.22 -12.73
C ASN A 111 -2.70 1.65 -12.93
N ASP A 112 -3.39 2.67 -12.39
CA ASP A 112 -2.93 4.06 -12.48
C ASP A 112 -1.79 4.35 -11.50
N GLN A 113 -1.78 3.68 -10.34
CA GLN A 113 -0.71 3.80 -9.36
C GLN A 113 0.63 3.28 -9.92
N VAL A 114 0.67 2.05 -10.42
CA VAL A 114 1.91 1.47 -10.95
C VAL A 114 2.41 2.16 -12.23
N ALA A 115 1.53 2.81 -12.98
CA ALA A 115 1.93 3.61 -14.15
C ALA A 115 2.52 4.98 -13.75
N LEU A 116 2.21 5.47 -12.54
CA LEU A 116 2.77 6.69 -11.97
C LEU A 116 4.13 6.43 -11.30
N ASP A 117 4.26 5.29 -10.61
CA ASP A 117 5.43 4.92 -9.81
C ASP A 117 6.69 4.64 -10.66
#